data_AF-A0AA47FGB1-F1
#
_entry.id   AF-A0AA47FGB1-F1
#
_cell.length_a   1.000
_cell.length_b   1.000
_cell.length_c   1.000
_cell.angle_alpha   90.00
_cell.angle_beta   90.00
_cell.angle_gamma   90.00
#
_symmetry.space_group_name_H-M   'P 1'
#
loop_
_entity.id
_entity.type
_entity.pdbx_description
1 polymer ?
#
loop_
_entity_poly.entity_id
_entity_poly.type
_entity_poly.pdbx_seq_one_letter_code
_entity_poly.pdbx_strand_id
1 'polypeptide(L)'
;MAVTVDGRTDIEKLTELLSEPEQQHLEFKESVDLSKNEGKIKFVKDVVSMSNRPPGGYILIGVDDSGKPVIPQGTFDQKTRGLFDGARLNDLIRKYTEGPVHVTSQFHTVSDNEIILIYAHHKESGLPVPMSALGQYEKNGKTEQLFRAGDICIRDGAQNAPLRWSHWNELLREHDQRIRDDTRKDIESLVAEVVKSLRSPGGRSNVPLSIEMSDDTFVEALITNIELSGDTRIRYFLSQLSGFAADEERYVEALNKATIIAVQALFLGKIDIADLTITRLFDAYKQLEPRDPAKQLAIIVRCYIIGAAAVRCEAWSTISNLVLHSYPPKIDAFTYIYTSWIRHGQVEASRAHLFPADDRGSLMIPPARLLMVEHPVMRPDVPDTVSTNAEVILESDTILNSLCQFDILYCIIVAADETHDGDAYPASSAFKQDRTYPILTRLIEDEEMRHELFPGRSDFQVAAALNEAISTAKRQSLEFNNGWWWSDHPNVRSFINEHQSE
;
A
#
# COMPACT_ATOMS: atom_id res chain seq x y z
N MET A 1 -1.36 13.65 -3.64
CA MET A 1 -1.41 12.81 -2.42
C MET A 1 -0.02 12.74 -1.80
N ALA A 2 0.06 12.58 -0.47
CA ALA A 2 1.33 12.50 0.24
C ALA A 2 2.08 11.19 -0.08
N VAL A 3 3.41 11.18 0.10
CA VAL A 3 4.23 9.96 0.07
C VAL A 3 3.58 8.85 0.90
N THR A 4 3.43 7.66 0.30
CA THR A 4 2.92 6.49 1.03
C THR A 4 4.00 5.96 1.95
N VAL A 5 3.77 5.92 3.27
CA VAL A 5 4.75 5.45 4.25
C VAL A 5 4.53 3.97 4.55
N ASP A 6 4.95 3.11 3.62
CA ASP A 6 4.78 1.65 3.65
C ASP A 6 5.96 0.87 4.25
N GLY A 7 6.93 1.58 4.84
CA GLY A 7 8.13 1.05 5.48
C GLY A 7 9.20 0.47 4.54
N ARG A 8 8.96 0.43 3.22
CA ARG A 8 9.92 -0.12 2.25
C ARG A 8 11.19 0.73 2.21
N THR A 9 12.34 0.07 2.10
CA THR A 9 13.64 0.73 1.94
C THR A 9 14.40 0.21 0.72
N ASP A 10 13.74 -0.52 -0.18
CA ASP A 10 14.31 -1.03 -1.42
C ASP A 10 14.47 0.06 -2.50
N ILE A 11 15.13 -0.33 -3.61
CA ILE A 11 15.43 0.57 -4.73
C ILE A 11 14.19 1.07 -5.47
N GLU A 12 13.11 0.29 -5.51
CA GLU A 12 11.85 0.71 -6.14
C GLU A 12 11.18 1.76 -5.27
N LYS A 13 11.24 1.61 -3.94
CA LYS A 13 10.80 2.67 -3.03
C LYS A 13 11.63 3.94 -3.15
N LEU A 14 12.96 3.82 -3.25
CA LEU A 14 13.80 5.00 -3.51
C LEU A 14 13.40 5.71 -4.81
N THR A 15 13.08 4.95 -5.86
CA THR A 15 12.66 5.52 -7.16
C THR A 15 11.34 6.29 -7.03
N GLU A 16 10.38 5.74 -6.29
CA GLU A 16 9.13 6.41 -5.93
C GLU A 16 9.40 7.71 -5.17
N LEU A 17 10.29 7.69 -4.16
CA LEU A 17 10.57 8.86 -3.34
C LEU A 17 11.31 9.98 -4.10
N LEU A 18 12.19 9.64 -5.05
CA LEU A 18 12.89 10.62 -5.89
C LEU A 18 11.99 11.31 -6.90
N SER A 19 10.78 10.80 -7.12
CA SER A 19 9.78 11.39 -8.00
C SER A 19 9.02 12.53 -7.29
N GLU A 20 9.03 12.52 -5.95
CA GLU A 20 8.30 13.43 -5.09
C GLU A 20 9.12 14.66 -4.66
N PRO A 21 8.49 15.83 -4.49
CA PRO A 21 9.12 16.95 -3.81
C PRO A 21 9.21 16.71 -2.30
N GLU A 22 10.12 17.43 -1.64
CA GLU A 22 10.20 17.43 -0.17
C GLU A 22 8.86 17.84 0.45
N GLN A 23 8.43 17.10 1.48
CA GLN A 23 7.15 17.32 2.13
C GLN A 23 7.18 16.83 3.59
N GLN A 24 6.01 16.62 4.18
CA GLN A 24 5.88 16.26 5.58
C GLN A 24 6.43 14.88 5.94
N HIS A 25 6.45 13.93 5.00
CA HIS A 25 6.91 12.56 5.24
C HIS A 25 8.13 12.19 4.39
N LEU A 26 8.79 13.19 3.78
CA LEU A 26 9.96 13.02 2.94
C LEU A 26 10.89 14.22 3.14
N GLU A 27 12.15 13.96 3.47
CA GLU A 27 13.21 14.95 3.68
C GLU A 27 14.40 14.63 2.75
N PHE A 28 14.93 15.65 2.07
CA PHE A 28 16.16 15.52 1.29
C PHE A 28 17.34 16.17 2.03
N LYS A 29 18.49 15.50 1.96
CA LYS A 29 19.76 16.02 2.49
C LYS A 29 20.85 15.76 1.47
N GLU A 30 21.53 16.82 1.04
CA GLU A 30 22.69 16.65 0.15
C GLU A 30 23.80 15.83 0.82
N SER A 31 24.04 16.06 2.12
CA SER A 31 25.03 15.32 2.90
C SER A 31 24.76 15.39 4.41
N VAL A 32 25.22 14.37 5.14
CA VAL A 32 25.20 14.33 6.61
C VAL A 32 26.52 13.77 7.12
N ASP A 33 27.23 14.54 7.95
CA ASP A 33 28.50 14.12 8.56
C ASP A 33 28.29 13.65 10.01
N LEU A 34 27.98 12.36 10.17
CA LEU A 34 27.79 11.72 11.48
C LEU A 34 29.11 11.56 12.27
N SER A 35 30.27 11.92 11.72
CA SER A 35 31.52 11.95 12.50
C SER A 35 31.58 13.16 13.42
N LYS A 36 30.90 14.26 13.05
CA LYS A 36 30.84 15.51 13.81
C LYS A 36 29.60 15.58 14.68
N ASN A 37 29.74 16.24 15.84
CA ASN A 37 28.63 16.44 16.76
C ASN A 37 27.48 17.25 16.14
N GLU A 38 27.79 18.24 15.30
CA GLU A 38 26.80 19.00 14.53
C GLU A 38 25.90 18.08 13.68
N GLY A 39 26.51 17.20 12.87
CA GLY A 39 25.77 16.29 12.00
C GLY A 39 24.93 15.29 12.78
N LYS A 40 25.47 14.74 13.87
CA LYS A 40 24.72 13.84 14.77
C LYS A 40 23.46 14.48 15.33
N ILE A 41 23.57 15.69 15.89
CA ILE A 41 22.44 16.34 16.57
C ILE A 41 21.38 16.82 15.57
N LYS A 42 21.80 17.32 14.39
CA LYS A 42 20.86 17.65 13.31
C LYS A 42 20.10 16.42 12.83
N PHE A 43 20.82 15.33 12.53
CA PHE A 43 20.22 14.06 12.12
C PHE A 43 19.23 13.52 13.15
N VAL A 44 19.59 13.51 14.43
CA VAL A 44 18.68 13.08 15.51
C VAL A 44 17.42 13.95 15.54
N LYS A 45 17.54 15.26 15.39
CA LYS A 45 16.37 16.16 15.34
C LYS A 45 15.47 15.82 14.16
N ASP A 46 16.03 15.62 12.97
CA ASP A 46 15.28 15.29 11.75
C ASP A 46 14.52 13.96 11.94
N VAL A 47 15.21 12.91 12.41
CA VAL A 47 14.60 11.58 12.64
C VAL A 47 13.51 11.63 13.71
N VAL A 48 13.75 12.29 14.85
CA VAL A 48 12.76 12.37 15.94
C VAL A 48 11.56 13.19 15.51
N SER A 49 11.76 14.32 14.80
CA SER A 49 10.67 15.10 14.22
C SER A 49 9.80 14.28 13.27
N MET A 50 10.45 13.49 12.40
CA MET A 50 9.77 12.61 11.44
C MET A 50 9.02 11.49 12.17
N SER A 51 9.66 10.79 13.09
CA SER A 51 9.07 9.70 13.87
C SER A 51 7.90 10.17 14.74
N ASN A 52 7.96 11.37 15.32
CA ASN A 52 6.88 11.94 16.11
C ASN A 52 5.65 12.32 15.29
N ARG A 53 5.76 12.40 13.96
CA ARG A 53 4.67 12.72 13.06
C ARG A 53 4.12 11.41 12.47
N PRO A 54 2.91 10.95 12.83
CA PRO A 54 2.33 9.78 12.19
C PRO A 54 2.14 10.01 10.67
N PRO A 55 2.38 9.01 9.80
CA PRO A 55 2.82 7.64 10.08
C PRO A 55 4.36 7.44 10.11
N GLY A 56 5.13 8.52 10.24
CA GLY A 56 6.60 8.52 10.17
C GLY A 56 7.06 9.17 8.87
N GLY A 57 8.17 8.70 8.30
CA GLY A 57 8.57 9.17 6.97
C GLY A 57 9.98 8.76 6.56
N TYR A 58 10.41 9.26 5.42
CA TYR A 58 11.69 8.91 4.80
C TYR A 58 12.64 10.10 4.77
N ILE A 59 13.94 9.80 4.93
CA ILE A 59 15.02 10.76 4.77
C ILE A 59 15.97 10.20 3.71
N LEU A 60 16.21 10.97 2.64
CA LEU A 60 17.19 10.64 1.60
C LEU A 60 18.46 11.46 1.79
N ILE A 61 19.59 10.80 1.98
CA ILE A 61 20.90 11.46 2.06
C ILE A 61 21.66 11.22 0.76
N GLY A 62 22.23 12.27 0.19
CA GLY A 62 22.85 12.28 -1.14
C GLY A 62 21.95 12.84 -2.23
N VAL A 63 20.92 13.60 -1.86
CA VAL A 63 19.92 14.19 -2.76
C VAL A 63 19.78 15.67 -2.45
N ASP A 64 19.77 16.52 -3.47
CA ASP A 64 19.53 17.97 -3.30
C ASP A 64 18.04 18.30 -3.11
N ASP A 65 17.74 19.57 -2.81
CA ASP A 65 16.37 20.06 -2.58
C ASP A 65 15.45 19.90 -3.82
N SER A 66 16.01 19.58 -5.00
CA SER A 66 15.26 19.32 -6.24
C SER A 66 15.00 17.83 -6.49
N GLY A 67 15.42 16.94 -5.59
CA GLY A 67 15.30 15.49 -5.77
C GLY A 67 16.41 14.88 -6.63
N LYS A 68 17.47 15.63 -6.95
CA LYS A 68 18.56 15.13 -7.79
C LYS A 68 19.65 14.47 -6.94
N PRO A 69 20.13 13.27 -7.32
CA PRO A 69 21.29 12.64 -6.67
C PRO A 69 22.57 13.48 -6.86
N VAL A 70 23.33 13.69 -5.79
CA VAL A 70 24.53 14.57 -5.78
C VAL A 70 25.81 13.92 -5.25
N ILE A 71 25.74 12.75 -4.61
CA ILE A 71 26.93 12.06 -4.09
C ILE A 71 27.41 11.01 -5.09
N PRO A 72 28.61 11.13 -5.69
CA PRO A 72 29.12 10.12 -6.62
C PRO A 72 29.32 8.75 -5.96
N GLN A 73 29.15 7.69 -6.75
CA GLN A 73 29.38 6.33 -6.28
C GLN A 73 30.82 6.12 -5.81
N GLY A 74 30.96 5.44 -4.66
CA GLY A 74 32.25 5.17 -4.03
C GLY A 74 32.73 6.28 -3.10
N THR A 75 31.91 7.32 -2.88
CA THR A 75 32.21 8.39 -1.90
C THR A 75 32.07 7.85 -0.47
N PHE A 76 31.10 6.97 -0.20
CA PHE A 76 30.92 6.38 1.12
C PHE A 76 31.85 5.19 1.36
N ASP A 77 32.96 5.44 2.05
CA ASP A 77 33.89 4.39 2.49
C ASP A 77 33.25 3.44 3.53
N GLN A 78 33.91 2.30 3.80
CA GLN A 78 33.41 1.30 4.75
C GLN A 78 33.14 1.88 6.15
N LYS A 79 33.96 2.87 6.56
CA LYS A 79 33.82 3.52 7.87
C LYS A 79 32.55 4.37 7.92
N THR A 80 32.29 5.15 6.87
CA THR A 80 31.10 6.00 6.73
C THR A 80 29.86 5.16 6.58
N ARG A 81 29.89 4.09 5.77
CA ARG A 81 28.80 3.10 5.67
C ARG A 81 28.44 2.53 7.04
N GLY A 82 29.46 2.18 7.82
CA GLY A 82 29.28 1.73 9.20
C GLY A 82 28.72 2.78 10.16
N LEU A 83 28.71 4.09 9.85
CA LEU A 83 28.05 5.09 10.70
C LEU A 83 26.53 5.16 10.45
N PHE A 84 26.09 4.76 9.26
CA PHE A 84 24.68 4.74 8.86
C PHE A 84 24.05 3.35 8.94
N ASP A 85 24.73 2.41 9.58
CA ASP A 85 24.16 1.13 9.96
C ASP A 85 22.98 1.33 10.93
N GLY A 86 21.86 0.64 10.69
CA GLY A 86 20.60 0.85 11.42
C GLY A 86 20.77 0.71 12.95
N ALA A 87 21.51 -0.29 13.41
CA ALA A 87 21.74 -0.48 14.85
C ALA A 87 22.52 0.69 15.47
N ARG A 88 23.55 1.19 14.78
CA ARG A 88 24.33 2.34 15.24
C ARG A 88 23.56 3.65 15.20
N LEU A 89 22.68 3.83 14.22
CA LEU A 89 21.77 4.98 14.16
C LEU A 89 20.79 4.94 15.33
N ASN A 90 20.18 3.78 15.61
CA ASN A 90 19.29 3.57 16.75
C ASN A 90 20.00 3.84 18.09
N ASP A 91 21.24 3.36 18.26
CA ASP A 91 22.09 3.66 19.44
C ASP A 91 22.43 5.14 19.59
N LEU A 92 22.60 5.85 18.47
CA LEU A 92 22.81 7.30 18.48
C LEU A 92 21.54 8.02 18.94
N ILE A 93 20.39 7.70 18.36
CA ILE A 93 19.10 8.35 18.63
C ILE A 93 18.70 8.13 20.10
N ARG A 94 18.84 6.91 20.61
CA ARG A 94 18.48 6.54 21.99
C ARG A 94 19.16 7.39 23.08
N LYS A 95 20.32 8.01 22.78
CA LYS A 95 21.03 8.90 23.71
C LYS A 95 20.34 10.25 23.90
N TYR A 96 19.42 10.60 23.00
CA TYR A 96 18.77 11.90 22.95
C TYR A 96 17.24 11.81 23.06
N THR A 97 16.65 10.62 23.20
CA THR A 97 15.20 10.43 23.32
C THR A 97 14.82 9.81 24.66
N GLU A 98 13.63 10.15 25.18
CA GLU A 98 13.08 9.53 26.41
C GLU A 98 12.36 8.20 26.13
N GLY A 99 11.98 7.96 24.87
CA GLY A 99 11.29 6.77 24.40
C GLY A 99 11.99 6.11 23.20
N PRO A 100 11.54 4.91 22.80
CA PRO A 100 12.09 4.23 21.64
C PRO A 100 11.72 5.00 20.37
N VAL A 101 12.74 5.22 19.54
CA VAL A 101 12.64 5.72 18.16
C VAL A 101 13.49 4.79 17.32
N HIS A 102 12.89 4.21 16.28
CA HIS A 102 13.52 3.21 15.44
C HIS A 102 13.71 3.75 14.02
N VAL A 103 14.83 3.39 13.41
CA VAL A 103 15.10 3.62 11.99
C VAL A 103 15.56 2.36 11.30
N THR A 104 15.22 2.26 10.01
CA THR A 104 15.80 1.32 9.05
C THR A 104 16.62 2.12 8.05
N SER A 105 17.80 1.64 7.66
CA SER A 105 18.73 2.37 6.79
C SER A 105 19.30 1.45 5.72
N GLN A 106 19.25 1.87 4.46
CA GLN A 106 19.76 1.12 3.33
C GLN A 106 20.51 2.03 2.35
N PHE A 107 21.61 1.51 1.80
CA PHE A 107 22.39 2.16 0.76
C PHE A 107 21.94 1.72 -0.62
N HIS A 108 21.84 2.67 -1.53
CA HIS A 108 21.46 2.46 -2.92
C HIS A 108 22.43 3.17 -3.86
N THR A 109 22.48 2.69 -5.10
CA THR A 109 23.18 3.36 -6.19
C THR A 109 22.19 3.63 -7.31
N VAL A 110 22.08 4.89 -7.73
CA VAL A 110 21.20 5.37 -8.80
C VAL A 110 22.00 6.29 -9.71
N SER A 111 22.08 5.97 -11.00
CA SER A 111 22.79 6.80 -12.00
C SER A 111 24.21 7.20 -11.55
N ASP A 112 25.02 6.22 -11.13
CA ASP A 112 26.39 6.39 -10.60
C ASP A 112 26.51 7.31 -9.38
N ASN A 113 25.40 7.54 -8.66
CA ASN A 113 25.39 8.26 -7.39
C ASN A 113 24.94 7.34 -6.26
N GLU A 114 25.47 7.57 -5.05
CA GLU A 114 25.08 6.87 -3.83
C GLU A 114 24.03 7.66 -3.06
N ILE A 115 23.00 6.97 -2.60
CA ILE A 115 21.94 7.52 -1.75
C ILE A 115 21.75 6.61 -0.53
N ILE A 116 21.58 7.22 0.63
CA ILE A 116 21.16 6.53 1.85
C ILE A 116 19.67 6.78 2.04
N LEU A 117 18.87 5.72 1.97
CA LEU A 117 17.44 5.75 2.26
C LEU A 117 17.24 5.33 3.72
N ILE A 118 16.69 6.24 4.52
CA ILE A 118 16.39 6.01 5.93
C ILE A 118 14.89 6.12 6.13
N TYR A 119 14.29 5.06 6.67
CA TYR A 119 12.90 5.07 7.14
C TYR A 119 12.88 5.36 8.64
N ALA A 120 12.21 6.44 9.05
CA ALA A 120 11.93 6.78 10.43
C ALA A 120 10.54 6.31 10.81
N HIS A 121 10.48 5.33 11.71
CA HIS A 121 9.23 4.66 12.09
C HIS A 121 8.40 5.55 13.00
N HIS A 122 7.07 5.57 12.80
CA HIS A 122 6.19 6.10 13.83
C HIS A 122 6.02 5.09 14.98
N LYS A 123 5.99 5.61 16.20
CA LYS A 123 5.90 4.75 17.38
C LYS A 123 4.47 4.24 17.58
N GLU A 124 4.34 2.93 17.77
CA GLU A 124 3.07 2.24 18.08
C GLU A 124 2.35 2.71 19.35
N SER A 125 2.93 3.58 20.19
CA SER A 125 2.19 4.15 21.32
C SER A 125 1.33 5.36 20.93
N GLY A 126 1.52 5.95 19.75
CA GLY A 126 0.81 7.16 19.31
C GLY A 126 1.10 8.41 20.15
N LEU A 127 2.11 8.35 21.02
CA LEU A 127 2.54 9.47 21.85
C LEU A 127 3.87 9.99 21.33
N PRO A 128 4.03 11.31 21.19
CA PRO A 128 5.28 11.88 20.74
C PRO A 128 6.38 11.65 21.79
N VAL A 129 7.60 11.44 21.31
CA VAL A 129 8.79 11.18 22.12
C VAL A 129 9.53 12.51 22.39
N PRO A 130 9.67 12.92 23.65
CA PRO A 130 10.49 14.07 24.01
C PRO A 130 11.99 13.78 23.87
N MET A 131 12.75 14.85 23.68
CA MET A 131 14.21 14.82 23.76
C MET A 131 14.65 14.62 25.21
N SER A 132 15.61 13.73 25.48
CA SER A 132 16.12 13.46 26.83
C SER A 132 17.39 14.27 27.19
N ALA A 133 17.99 14.95 26.21
CA ALA A 133 19.28 15.64 26.38
C ALA A 133 19.34 16.98 25.65
N LEU A 134 20.34 17.79 26.00
CA LEU A 134 20.63 19.05 25.33
C LEU A 134 21.31 18.80 23.97
N GLY A 135 20.67 19.24 22.89
CA GLY A 135 21.23 19.18 21.54
C GLY A 135 21.96 20.48 21.21
N GLN A 136 23.28 20.55 21.44
CA GLN A 136 24.10 21.70 21.08
C GLN A 136 25.42 21.30 20.42
N TYR A 137 25.95 22.16 19.56
CA TYR A 137 27.25 21.98 18.91
C TYR A 137 27.95 23.33 18.76
N GLU A 138 29.27 23.33 18.57
CA GLU A 138 30.02 24.55 18.31
C GLU A 138 30.07 24.85 16.81
N LYS A 139 29.77 26.10 16.44
CA LYS A 139 29.91 26.64 15.08
C LYS A 139 30.60 27.99 15.14
N ASN A 140 31.76 28.11 14.49
CA ASN A 140 32.55 29.36 14.47
C ASN A 140 32.83 29.94 15.88
N GLY A 141 33.12 29.06 16.86
CA GLY A 141 33.40 29.45 18.24
C GLY A 141 32.19 29.88 19.08
N LYS A 142 30.97 29.70 18.54
CA LYS A 142 29.71 29.91 19.27
C LYS A 142 28.99 28.59 19.48
N THR A 143 28.45 28.41 20.68
CA THR A 143 27.55 27.29 20.97
C THR A 143 26.19 27.54 20.33
N GLU A 144 25.85 26.73 19.34
CA GLU A 144 24.55 26.68 18.71
C GLU A 144 23.69 25.61 19.39
N GLN A 145 22.46 25.97 19.74
CA GLN A 145 21.53 25.08 20.44
C GLN A 145 20.33 24.76 19.53
N LEU A 146 20.08 23.47 19.29
CA LEU A 146 19.02 22.97 18.41
C LEU A 146 17.74 22.55 19.16
N PHE A 147 17.89 21.99 20.36
CA PHE A 147 16.80 21.53 21.25
C PHE A 147 17.30 21.36 22.70
N ARG A 148 16.37 21.26 23.65
CA ARG A 148 16.55 21.02 25.09
C ARG A 148 15.98 19.67 25.48
N ALA A 149 16.39 19.18 26.66
CA ALA A 149 15.66 18.10 27.31
C ALA A 149 14.20 18.53 27.57
N GLY A 150 13.26 17.65 27.29
CA GLY A 150 11.82 17.89 27.32
C GLY A 150 11.24 18.49 26.04
N ASP A 151 12.06 18.97 25.09
CA ASP A 151 11.53 19.48 23.82
C ASP A 151 10.90 18.34 23.02
N ILE A 152 9.69 18.58 22.50
CA ILE A 152 9.05 17.68 21.54
C ILE A 152 9.14 18.34 20.17
N CYS A 153 9.93 17.74 19.29
CA CYS A 153 10.08 18.18 17.91
C CYS A 153 9.13 17.34 17.03
N ILE A 154 8.49 17.99 16.07
CA ILE A 154 7.60 17.36 15.09
C ILE A 154 7.91 17.91 13.70
N ARG A 155 7.61 17.13 12.67
CA ARG A 155 7.68 17.57 11.27
C ARG A 155 6.40 18.31 10.89
N ASP A 156 6.52 19.55 10.44
CA ASP A 156 5.43 20.43 10.01
C ASP A 156 5.74 20.97 8.60
N GLY A 157 5.05 20.40 7.59
CA GLY A 157 5.45 20.57 6.20
C GLY A 157 6.89 20.13 5.96
N ALA A 158 7.65 20.93 5.23
CA ALA A 158 9.06 20.67 4.95
C ALA A 158 10.02 21.14 6.07
N GLN A 159 9.55 21.34 7.31
CA GLN A 159 10.37 21.88 8.40
C GLN A 159 10.19 21.15 9.73
N ASN A 160 11.21 21.18 10.58
CA ASN A 160 11.12 20.71 11.96
C ASN A 160 10.66 21.84 12.88
N ALA A 161 9.52 21.63 13.53
CA ALA A 161 8.90 22.60 14.43
C ALA A 161 8.79 22.05 15.87
N PRO A 162 8.74 22.91 16.88
CA PRO A 162 8.31 22.49 18.21
C PRO A 162 6.84 22.06 18.16
N LEU A 163 6.45 21.13 19.02
CA LEU A 163 5.06 20.75 19.20
C LEU A 163 4.21 21.97 19.61
N ARG A 164 3.09 22.16 18.91
CA ARG A 164 2.11 23.24 19.18
C ARG A 164 0.73 22.65 19.40
N TRP A 165 -0.16 23.47 19.95
CA TRP A 165 -1.55 23.08 20.22
C TRP A 165 -2.26 22.49 19.00
N SER A 166 -2.02 23.06 17.81
CA SER A 166 -2.60 22.63 16.54
C SER A 166 -2.29 21.18 16.17
N HIS A 167 -1.22 20.59 16.70
CA HIS A 167 -0.79 19.24 16.33
C HIS A 167 -1.46 18.15 17.18
N TRP A 168 -2.03 18.49 18.35
CA TRP A 168 -2.54 17.48 19.30
C TRP A 168 -3.66 16.63 18.73
N ASN A 169 -4.61 17.24 18.00
CA ASN A 169 -5.73 16.51 17.40
C ASN A 169 -5.27 15.44 16.40
N GLU A 170 -4.12 15.62 15.78
CA GLU A 170 -3.57 14.64 14.86
C GLU A 170 -2.73 13.58 15.56
N LEU A 171 -1.89 13.98 16.51
CA LEU A 171 -1.07 13.04 17.29
C LEU A 171 -1.92 12.09 18.12
N LEU A 172 -2.96 12.62 18.78
CA LEU A 172 -3.80 11.82 19.65
C LEU A 172 -4.80 10.97 18.87
N ARG A 173 -5.00 11.19 17.57
CA ARG A 173 -5.98 10.41 16.79
C ARG A 173 -5.69 8.92 16.86
N GLU A 174 -4.45 8.49 16.61
CA GLU A 174 -4.09 7.07 16.69
C GLU A 174 -4.12 6.52 18.12
N HIS A 175 -3.66 7.32 19.09
CA HIS A 175 -3.68 6.93 20.50
C HIS A 175 -5.11 6.74 21.01
N ASP A 176 -5.99 7.70 20.73
CA ASP A 176 -7.40 7.66 21.10
C ASP A 176 -8.13 6.54 20.35
N GLN A 177 -7.75 6.29 19.09
CA GLN A 177 -8.24 5.13 18.35
C GLN A 177 -7.83 3.83 19.05
N ARG A 178 -6.57 3.66 19.43
CA ARG A 178 -6.13 2.47 20.17
C ARG A 178 -6.82 2.31 21.51
N ILE A 179 -7.01 3.38 22.28
CA ILE A 179 -7.77 3.29 23.54
C ILE A 179 -9.20 2.84 23.26
N ARG A 180 -9.83 3.37 22.21
CA ARG A 180 -11.17 2.92 21.79
C ARG A 180 -11.15 1.45 21.40
N ASP A 181 -10.18 1.01 20.62
CA ASP A 181 -10.04 -0.38 20.17
C ASP A 181 -9.77 -1.33 21.35
N ASP A 182 -8.87 -0.97 22.28
CA ASP A 182 -8.56 -1.79 23.46
C ASP A 182 -9.73 -1.87 24.43
N THR A 183 -10.43 -0.75 24.67
CA THR A 183 -11.69 -0.77 25.46
C THR A 183 -12.74 -1.65 24.78
N ARG A 184 -12.73 -1.66 23.44
CA ARG A 184 -13.65 -2.49 22.66
C ARG A 184 -13.28 -3.96 22.72
N LYS A 185 -11.99 -4.34 22.74
CA LYS A 185 -11.52 -5.73 22.88
C LYS A 185 -12.06 -6.42 24.13
N ASP A 186 -12.19 -5.72 25.26
CA ASP A 186 -12.75 -6.32 26.48
C ASP A 186 -14.25 -6.65 26.33
N ILE A 187 -15.01 -5.74 25.72
CA ILE A 187 -16.44 -5.95 25.40
C ILE A 187 -16.58 -7.04 24.33
N GLU A 188 -15.69 -7.04 23.34
CA GLU A 188 -15.67 -7.99 22.24
C GLU A 188 -15.24 -9.39 22.66
N SER A 189 -14.32 -9.54 23.62
CA SER A 189 -13.96 -10.82 24.20
C SER A 189 -15.17 -11.46 24.89
N LEU A 190 -15.96 -10.64 25.60
CA LEU A 190 -17.23 -11.07 26.17
C LEU A 190 -18.26 -11.42 25.10
N VAL A 191 -18.36 -10.64 24.02
CA VAL A 191 -19.25 -10.95 22.88
C VAL A 191 -18.79 -12.23 22.16
N ALA A 192 -17.49 -12.43 21.96
CA ALA A 192 -16.90 -13.60 21.33
C ALA A 192 -17.11 -14.84 22.20
N GLU A 193 -16.98 -14.72 23.52
CA GLU A 193 -17.31 -15.79 24.48
C GLU A 193 -18.81 -16.10 24.47
N VAL A 194 -19.68 -15.09 24.39
CA VAL A 194 -21.13 -15.26 24.20
C VAL A 194 -21.42 -15.96 22.86
N VAL A 195 -20.81 -15.52 21.77
CA VAL A 195 -20.90 -16.14 20.43
C VAL A 195 -20.45 -17.60 20.48
N LYS A 196 -19.35 -17.89 21.18
CA LYS A 196 -18.81 -19.25 21.36
C LYS A 196 -19.74 -20.10 22.23
N SER A 197 -20.36 -19.54 23.26
CA SER A 197 -21.36 -20.22 24.10
C SER A 197 -22.69 -20.49 23.35
N LEU A 198 -23.03 -19.64 22.37
CA LEU A 198 -24.18 -19.82 21.49
C LEU A 198 -23.94 -20.94 20.44
N ARG A 199 -22.73 -21.53 20.35
CA ARG A 199 -22.42 -22.74 19.55
C ARG A 199 -23.04 -24.03 20.12
N SER A 200 -24.21 -23.93 20.76
CA SER A 200 -24.96 -25.08 21.27
C SER A 200 -25.46 -25.96 20.10
N PRO A 201 -25.36 -27.29 20.18
CA PRO A 201 -25.81 -28.17 19.10
C PRO A 201 -27.34 -28.13 19.02
N GLY A 202 -27.86 -27.41 18.02
CA GLY A 202 -29.29 -27.39 17.69
C GLY A 202 -29.92 -25.99 17.52
N GLY A 203 -29.21 -24.90 17.83
CA GLY A 203 -29.70 -23.53 17.62
C GLY A 203 -28.95 -22.82 16.50
N ARG A 204 -29.67 -22.21 15.54
CA ARG A 204 -29.07 -21.25 14.59
C ARG A 204 -28.54 -20.04 15.37
N SER A 205 -27.26 -20.09 15.76
CA SER A 205 -26.60 -18.96 16.40
C SER A 205 -26.37 -17.84 15.39
N ASN A 206 -26.91 -16.66 15.70
CA ASN A 206 -27.01 -15.55 14.77
C ASN A 206 -25.98 -14.48 15.15
N VAL A 207 -24.72 -14.71 14.80
CA VAL A 207 -23.61 -13.83 15.17
C VAL A 207 -23.67 -12.53 14.35
N PRO A 208 -23.79 -11.36 14.98
CA PRO A 208 -23.81 -10.10 14.23
C PRO A 208 -22.44 -9.80 13.60
N LEU A 209 -22.45 -9.12 12.45
CA LEU A 209 -21.28 -8.50 11.85
C LEU A 209 -21.44 -6.99 12.00
N SER A 210 -20.43 -6.30 12.49
CA SER A 210 -20.46 -4.84 12.72
C SER A 210 -19.14 -4.21 12.32
N ILE A 211 -19.20 -3.00 11.74
CA ILE A 211 -18.01 -2.19 11.45
C ILE A 211 -17.27 -1.78 12.73
N GLU A 212 -17.95 -1.83 13.87
CA GLU A 212 -17.32 -1.51 15.14
C GLU A 212 -16.42 -2.63 15.62
N MET A 213 -16.56 -3.87 15.15
CA MET A 213 -15.69 -4.95 15.63
C MET A 213 -14.22 -4.68 15.27
N SER A 214 -13.28 -4.99 16.17
CA SER A 214 -11.88 -5.13 15.78
C SER A 214 -11.73 -6.18 14.68
N ASP A 215 -10.66 -6.09 13.90
CA ASP A 215 -10.39 -6.97 12.78
C ASP A 215 -10.43 -8.46 13.17
N ASP A 216 -9.75 -8.83 14.24
CA ASP A 216 -9.69 -10.21 14.72
C ASP A 216 -11.08 -10.72 15.16
N THR A 217 -11.81 -9.92 15.94
CA THR A 217 -13.18 -10.25 16.37
C THR A 217 -14.12 -10.38 15.17
N PHE A 218 -13.97 -9.49 14.18
CA PHE A 218 -14.77 -9.52 12.97
C PHE A 218 -14.51 -10.78 12.16
N VAL A 219 -13.24 -11.22 12.03
CA VAL A 219 -12.87 -12.47 11.36
C VAL A 219 -13.48 -13.69 12.07
N GLU A 220 -13.39 -13.77 13.40
CA GLU A 220 -14.01 -14.87 14.17
C GLU A 220 -15.53 -14.92 13.99
N ALA A 221 -16.18 -13.76 13.99
CA ALA A 221 -17.61 -13.64 13.72
C ALA A 221 -17.96 -14.02 12.27
N LEU A 222 -17.13 -13.63 11.31
CA LEU A 222 -17.29 -13.97 9.89
C LEU A 222 -17.18 -15.47 9.66
N ILE A 223 -16.12 -16.12 10.15
CA ILE A 223 -15.91 -17.57 10.04
C ILE A 223 -17.12 -18.31 10.64
N THR A 224 -17.58 -17.88 11.82
CA THR A 224 -18.76 -18.48 12.46
C THR A 224 -20.02 -18.33 11.59
N ASN A 225 -20.20 -17.20 10.89
CA ASN A 225 -21.34 -17.01 9.98
C ASN A 225 -21.23 -17.91 8.74
N ILE A 226 -20.03 -18.06 8.17
CA ILE A 226 -19.76 -18.95 7.03
C ILE A 226 -20.07 -20.41 7.41
N GLU A 227 -19.75 -20.84 8.64
CA GLU A 227 -19.96 -22.21 9.11
C GLU A 227 -21.42 -22.52 9.51
N LEU A 228 -22.08 -21.60 10.24
CA LEU A 228 -23.34 -21.93 10.97
C LEU A 228 -24.62 -21.40 10.34
N SER A 229 -24.58 -20.22 9.70
CA SER A 229 -25.80 -19.45 9.37
C SER A 229 -26.03 -19.26 7.86
N GLY A 230 -25.12 -19.77 7.02
CA GLY A 230 -25.09 -19.43 5.60
C GLY A 230 -24.70 -17.97 5.37
N ASP A 231 -24.82 -17.49 4.14
CA ASP A 231 -24.35 -16.16 3.71
C ASP A 231 -25.30 -14.99 4.06
N THR A 232 -26.39 -15.23 4.80
CA THR A 232 -27.45 -14.22 5.03
C THR A 232 -26.97 -12.99 5.79
N ARG A 233 -26.17 -13.17 6.85
CA ARG A 233 -25.62 -12.05 7.62
C ARG A 233 -24.56 -11.27 6.86
N ILE A 234 -23.77 -11.98 6.06
CA ILE A 234 -22.78 -11.40 5.16
C ILE A 234 -23.48 -10.54 4.12
N ARG A 235 -24.51 -11.08 3.44
CA ARG A 235 -25.39 -10.33 2.52
C ARG A 235 -26.00 -9.09 3.17
N TYR A 236 -26.52 -9.22 4.39
CA TYR A 236 -27.10 -8.10 5.12
C TYR A 236 -26.06 -7.01 5.41
N PHE A 237 -24.90 -7.37 5.96
CA PHE A 237 -23.81 -6.43 6.22
C PHE A 237 -23.37 -5.69 4.94
N LEU A 238 -23.10 -6.44 3.86
CA LEU A 238 -22.68 -5.86 2.58
C LEU A 238 -23.74 -4.97 1.94
N SER A 239 -25.03 -5.21 2.21
CA SER A 239 -26.11 -4.34 1.70
C SER A 239 -26.12 -2.94 2.33
N GLN A 240 -25.40 -2.75 3.45
CA GLN A 240 -25.33 -1.48 4.17
C GLN A 240 -24.15 -0.59 3.76
N LEU A 241 -23.23 -1.07 2.90
CA LEU A 241 -21.98 -0.37 2.56
C LEU A 241 -22.21 1.08 2.12
N SER A 242 -23.12 1.31 1.18
CA SER A 242 -23.43 2.66 0.69
C SER A 242 -24.01 3.58 1.76
N GLY A 243 -24.67 3.02 2.77
CA GLY A 243 -25.22 3.77 3.89
C GLY A 243 -24.16 4.44 4.78
N PHE A 244 -22.92 3.97 4.72
CA PHE A 244 -21.81 4.56 5.47
C PHE A 244 -21.12 5.72 4.71
N ALA A 245 -21.41 5.92 3.42
CA ALA A 245 -20.70 6.89 2.58
C ALA A 245 -20.81 8.35 3.04
N ALA A 246 -21.75 8.69 3.92
CA ALA A 246 -21.88 10.04 4.49
C ALA A 246 -20.81 10.37 5.54
N ASP A 247 -20.24 9.36 6.20
CA ASP A 247 -19.25 9.49 7.27
C ASP A 247 -17.93 8.86 6.80
N GLU A 248 -16.89 9.66 6.66
CA GLU A 248 -15.63 9.24 6.04
C GLU A 248 -14.93 8.11 6.83
N GLU A 249 -14.86 8.23 8.15
CA GLU A 249 -14.21 7.24 9.03
C GLU A 249 -14.99 5.92 9.00
N ARG A 250 -16.32 5.99 9.13
CA ARG A 250 -17.17 4.79 9.07
C ARG A 250 -17.19 4.15 7.70
N TYR A 251 -17.07 4.94 6.63
CA TYR A 251 -17.01 4.43 5.27
C TYR A 251 -15.71 3.66 5.04
N VAL A 252 -14.56 4.22 5.44
CA VAL A 252 -13.26 3.54 5.36
C VAL A 252 -13.30 2.22 6.13
N GLU A 253 -13.84 2.23 7.34
CA GLU A 253 -13.95 1.02 8.17
C GLU A 253 -14.89 -0.02 7.54
N ALA A 254 -16.01 0.41 6.97
CA ALA A 254 -16.91 -0.49 6.24
C ALA A 254 -16.24 -1.13 5.02
N LEU A 255 -15.42 -0.38 4.27
CA LEU A 255 -14.63 -0.90 3.16
C LEU A 255 -13.55 -1.86 3.63
N ASN A 256 -12.90 -1.60 4.77
CA ASN A 256 -11.93 -2.52 5.37
C ASN A 256 -12.61 -3.85 5.71
N LYS A 257 -13.75 -3.83 6.40
CA LYS A 257 -14.52 -5.05 6.71
C LYS A 257 -15.01 -5.78 5.47
N ALA A 258 -15.46 -5.08 4.43
CA ALA A 258 -15.82 -5.72 3.15
C ALA A 258 -14.61 -6.42 2.52
N THR A 259 -13.43 -5.80 2.55
CA THR A 259 -12.19 -6.39 2.03
C THR A 259 -11.82 -7.65 2.80
N ILE A 260 -11.90 -7.59 4.13
CA ILE A 260 -11.69 -8.76 5.00
C ILE A 260 -12.66 -9.88 4.63
N ILE A 261 -13.95 -9.59 4.39
CA ILE A 261 -14.92 -10.61 3.93
C ILE A 261 -14.42 -11.28 2.65
N ALA A 262 -14.06 -10.51 1.62
CA ALA A 262 -13.65 -11.05 0.33
C ALA A 262 -12.37 -11.88 0.43
N VAL A 263 -11.33 -11.37 1.10
CA VAL A 263 -10.04 -12.05 1.25
C VAL A 263 -10.18 -13.33 2.08
N GLN A 264 -10.89 -13.29 3.21
CA GLN A 264 -11.12 -14.48 4.03
C GLN A 264 -11.96 -15.51 3.28
N ALA A 265 -12.97 -15.08 2.51
CA ALA A 265 -13.76 -15.97 1.67
C ALA A 265 -12.90 -16.65 0.60
N LEU A 266 -12.02 -15.92 -0.08
CA LEU A 266 -11.06 -16.47 -1.05
C LEU A 266 -10.16 -17.53 -0.39
N PHE A 267 -9.58 -17.20 0.77
CA PHE A 267 -8.71 -18.12 1.52
C PHE A 267 -9.43 -19.41 1.95
N LEU A 268 -10.72 -19.34 2.27
CA LEU A 268 -11.55 -20.49 2.63
C LEU A 268 -12.19 -21.19 1.42
N GLY A 269 -11.89 -20.77 0.20
CA GLY A 269 -12.48 -21.32 -1.04
C GLY A 269 -13.98 -21.03 -1.23
N LYS A 270 -14.49 -19.96 -0.62
CA LYS A 270 -15.89 -19.49 -0.71
C LYS A 270 -16.04 -18.41 -1.78
N ILE A 271 -15.85 -18.81 -3.03
CA ILE A 271 -15.83 -17.94 -4.21
C ILE A 271 -17.12 -17.11 -4.35
N ASP A 272 -18.27 -17.71 -4.05
CA ASP A 272 -19.59 -17.07 -4.10
C ASP A 272 -19.70 -15.85 -3.17
N ILE A 273 -19.08 -15.91 -1.99
CA ILE A 273 -19.04 -14.81 -1.03
C ILE A 273 -18.09 -13.70 -1.49
N ALA A 274 -16.94 -14.07 -2.08
CA ALA A 274 -16.01 -13.11 -2.65
C ALA A 274 -16.65 -12.33 -3.80
N ASP A 275 -17.28 -13.01 -4.75
CA ASP A 275 -17.98 -12.42 -5.90
C ASP A 275 -19.16 -11.53 -5.48
N LEU A 276 -19.92 -11.95 -4.47
CA LEU A 276 -20.97 -11.13 -3.87
C LEU A 276 -20.40 -9.83 -3.30
N THR A 277 -19.26 -9.91 -2.63
CA THR A 277 -18.60 -8.75 -2.02
C THR A 277 -18.12 -7.77 -3.07
N ILE A 278 -17.50 -8.26 -4.14
CA ILE A 278 -17.09 -7.48 -5.31
C ILE A 278 -18.29 -6.74 -5.91
N THR A 279 -19.40 -7.46 -6.13
CA THR A 279 -20.64 -6.88 -6.65
C THR A 279 -21.14 -5.74 -5.76
N ARG A 280 -21.06 -5.89 -4.43
CA ARG A 280 -21.51 -4.89 -3.46
C ARG A 280 -20.58 -3.69 -3.36
N LEU A 281 -19.27 -3.88 -3.52
CA LEU A 281 -18.32 -2.78 -3.67
C LEU A 281 -18.59 -1.98 -4.95
N PHE A 282 -18.89 -2.66 -6.06
CA PHE A 282 -19.28 -2.00 -7.29
C PHE A 282 -20.64 -1.26 -7.17
N ASP A 283 -21.61 -1.83 -6.46
CA ASP A 283 -22.86 -1.13 -6.13
C ASP A 283 -22.61 0.16 -5.32
N ALA A 284 -21.76 0.09 -4.30
CA ALA A 284 -21.36 1.25 -3.51
C ALA A 284 -20.63 2.30 -4.37
N TYR A 285 -19.75 1.87 -5.27
CA TYR A 285 -19.05 2.74 -6.21
C TYR A 285 -20.01 3.55 -7.09
N LYS A 286 -21.05 2.90 -7.62
CA LYS A 286 -22.06 3.54 -8.48
C LYS A 286 -22.94 4.55 -7.74
N GLN A 287 -23.14 4.36 -6.43
CA GLN A 287 -24.07 5.14 -5.62
C GLN A 287 -23.46 6.39 -4.97
N LEU A 288 -22.19 6.71 -5.26
CA LEU A 288 -21.54 7.91 -4.78
C LEU A 288 -22.10 9.16 -5.48
N GLU A 289 -23.08 9.81 -4.83
CA GLU A 289 -23.69 11.06 -5.27
C GLU A 289 -23.54 12.18 -4.22
N PRO A 290 -23.02 13.37 -4.59
CA PRO A 290 -22.32 13.65 -5.84
C PRO A 290 -21.06 12.77 -5.96
N ARG A 291 -20.56 12.64 -7.19
CA ARG A 291 -19.35 11.86 -7.46
C ARG A 291 -18.20 12.32 -6.57
N ASP A 292 -17.52 11.36 -5.95
CA ASP A 292 -16.43 11.59 -5.01
C ASP A 292 -15.22 10.73 -5.42
N PRO A 293 -14.26 11.31 -6.18
CA PRO A 293 -13.07 10.59 -6.64
C PRO A 293 -12.23 9.98 -5.50
N ALA A 294 -12.24 10.57 -4.30
CA ALA A 294 -11.49 10.06 -3.17
C ALA A 294 -12.12 8.77 -2.62
N LYS A 295 -13.45 8.73 -2.50
CA LYS A 295 -14.18 7.50 -2.11
C LYS A 295 -14.12 6.43 -3.19
N GLN A 296 -14.19 6.83 -4.46
CA GLN A 296 -13.99 5.92 -5.59
C GLN A 296 -12.59 5.28 -5.53
N LEU A 297 -11.56 6.10 -5.34
CA LEU A 297 -10.19 5.64 -5.18
C LEU A 297 -10.06 4.68 -4.00
N ALA A 298 -10.67 5.00 -2.85
CA ALA A 298 -10.65 4.14 -1.68
C ALA A 298 -11.17 2.74 -1.98
N ILE A 299 -12.28 2.60 -2.73
CA ILE A 299 -12.78 1.29 -3.18
C ILE A 299 -11.78 0.60 -4.12
N ILE A 300 -11.20 1.33 -5.09
CA ILE A 300 -10.23 0.74 -6.03
C ILE A 300 -8.98 0.22 -5.32
N VAL A 301 -8.50 0.88 -4.25
CA VAL A 301 -7.40 0.35 -3.42
C VAL A 301 -7.78 -1.04 -2.87
N ARG A 302 -9.00 -1.20 -2.35
CA ARG A 302 -9.50 -2.49 -1.82
C ARG A 302 -9.62 -3.53 -2.92
N CYS A 303 -9.98 -3.14 -4.14
CA CYS A 303 -10.02 -4.04 -5.29
C CYS A 303 -8.64 -4.64 -5.59
N TYR A 304 -7.56 -3.85 -5.48
CA TYR A 304 -6.20 -4.37 -5.63
C TYR A 304 -5.84 -5.42 -4.57
N ILE A 305 -6.28 -5.21 -3.32
CA ILE A 305 -6.07 -6.18 -2.23
C ILE A 305 -6.81 -7.49 -2.53
N ILE A 306 -8.09 -7.40 -2.93
CA ILE A 306 -8.91 -8.57 -3.28
C ILE A 306 -8.33 -9.30 -4.48
N GLY A 307 -7.94 -8.57 -5.53
CA GLY A 307 -7.31 -9.12 -6.73
C GLY A 307 -5.99 -9.82 -6.44
N ALA A 308 -5.14 -9.21 -5.61
CA ALA A 308 -3.90 -9.83 -5.15
C ALA A 308 -4.15 -11.10 -4.32
N ALA A 309 -5.17 -11.11 -3.46
CA ALA A 309 -5.58 -12.31 -2.73
C ALA A 309 -6.10 -13.41 -3.68
N ALA A 310 -6.88 -13.04 -4.70
CA ALA A 310 -7.36 -13.97 -5.71
C ALA A 310 -6.20 -14.59 -6.52
N VAL A 311 -5.16 -13.81 -6.83
CA VAL A 311 -3.92 -14.36 -7.44
C VAL A 311 -3.27 -15.41 -6.53
N ARG A 312 -3.11 -15.11 -5.24
CA ARG A 312 -2.47 -16.04 -4.28
C ARG A 312 -3.32 -17.28 -4.00
N CYS A 313 -4.65 -17.15 -4.05
CA CYS A 313 -5.60 -18.24 -3.85
C CYS A 313 -5.98 -18.97 -5.16
N GLU A 314 -5.39 -18.59 -6.29
CA GLU A 314 -5.66 -19.18 -7.62
C GLU A 314 -7.13 -19.10 -8.05
N ALA A 315 -7.85 -18.06 -7.59
CA ALA A 315 -9.26 -17.84 -7.90
C ALA A 315 -9.43 -17.05 -9.21
N TRP A 316 -9.04 -17.67 -10.33
CA TRP A 316 -8.92 -17.01 -11.64
C TRP A 316 -10.24 -16.41 -12.14
N SER A 317 -11.34 -17.17 -12.07
CA SER A 317 -12.67 -16.67 -12.43
C SER A 317 -13.08 -15.41 -11.64
N THR A 318 -12.71 -15.31 -10.36
CA THR A 318 -12.96 -14.12 -9.53
C THR A 318 -12.18 -12.89 -10.00
N ILE A 319 -10.95 -13.06 -10.50
CA ILE A 319 -10.16 -11.94 -11.06
C ILE A 319 -10.91 -11.31 -12.24
N SER A 320 -11.42 -12.13 -13.16
CA SER A 320 -12.15 -11.63 -14.32
C SER A 320 -13.47 -10.97 -13.93
N ASN A 321 -14.20 -11.55 -12.96
CA ASN A 321 -15.41 -10.95 -12.40
C ASN A 321 -15.12 -9.60 -11.71
N LEU A 322 -14.01 -9.49 -10.97
CA LEU A 322 -13.57 -8.23 -10.36
C LEU A 322 -13.27 -7.14 -11.38
N VAL A 323 -12.62 -7.51 -12.50
CA VAL A 323 -12.13 -6.57 -13.50
C VAL A 323 -13.25 -6.09 -14.43
N LEU A 324 -14.08 -7.01 -14.94
CA LEU A 324 -15.02 -6.76 -16.05
C LEU A 324 -16.36 -6.19 -15.58
N HIS A 325 -16.29 -5.09 -14.83
CA HIS A 325 -17.44 -4.25 -14.52
C HIS A 325 -17.32 -2.92 -15.28
N SER A 326 -18.06 -2.79 -16.38
CA SER A 326 -18.05 -1.59 -17.20
C SER A 326 -18.69 -0.38 -16.50
N TYR A 327 -18.11 0.80 -16.62
CA TYR A 327 -18.65 2.02 -16.02
C TYR A 327 -18.14 3.28 -16.77
N PRO A 328 -18.91 4.39 -16.86
CA PRO A 328 -20.29 4.58 -16.41
C PRO A 328 -21.31 3.76 -17.23
N PRO A 329 -22.54 3.56 -16.71
CA PRO A 329 -23.61 2.98 -17.53
C PRO A 329 -23.87 3.85 -18.76
N LYS A 330 -24.22 3.23 -19.89
CA LYS A 330 -24.52 3.95 -21.13
C LYS A 330 -25.74 4.85 -20.95
N ILE A 331 -25.55 6.17 -21.04
CA ILE A 331 -26.64 7.16 -20.95
C ILE A 331 -27.07 7.60 -22.35
N ASP A 332 -26.11 7.74 -23.28
CA ASP A 332 -26.32 8.12 -24.66
C ASP A 332 -25.29 7.47 -25.62
N ALA A 333 -25.33 7.86 -26.90
CA ALA A 333 -24.43 7.34 -27.93
C ALA A 333 -22.98 7.84 -27.81
N PHE A 334 -22.71 8.89 -27.02
CA PHE A 334 -21.40 9.52 -26.88
C PHE A 334 -20.76 9.26 -25.50
N THR A 335 -21.45 8.50 -24.64
CA THR A 335 -20.96 8.13 -23.32
C THR A 335 -19.72 7.25 -23.50
N TYR A 336 -18.57 7.76 -23.05
CA TYR A 336 -17.33 6.99 -22.99
C TYR A 336 -17.44 5.98 -21.85
N ILE A 337 -17.45 4.69 -22.17
CA ILE A 337 -17.65 3.60 -21.20
C ILE A 337 -16.32 2.88 -21.04
N TYR A 338 -15.80 2.85 -19.82
CA TYR A 338 -14.63 2.05 -19.53
C TYR A 338 -15.01 0.58 -19.41
N THR A 339 -14.21 -0.30 -20.00
CA THR A 339 -14.32 -1.76 -19.81
C THR A 339 -14.25 -2.15 -18.33
N SER A 340 -13.40 -1.46 -17.56
CA SER A 340 -13.22 -1.71 -16.13
C SER A 340 -13.43 -0.46 -15.27
N TRP A 341 -14.25 -0.61 -14.23
CA TRP A 341 -14.41 0.37 -13.16
C TRP A 341 -13.11 0.70 -12.41
N ILE A 342 -12.13 -0.22 -12.39
CA ILE A 342 -10.79 0.02 -11.87
C ILE A 342 -10.11 1.12 -12.67
N ARG A 343 -10.11 1.01 -14.01
CA ARG A 343 -9.56 2.03 -14.90
C ARG A 343 -10.24 3.36 -14.72
N HIS A 344 -11.57 3.33 -14.70
CA HIS A 344 -12.36 4.52 -14.49
C HIS A 344 -12.02 5.23 -13.18
N GLY A 345 -11.96 4.50 -12.05
CA GLY A 345 -11.58 5.07 -10.76
C GLY A 345 -10.16 5.63 -10.73
N GLN A 346 -9.22 4.96 -11.39
CA GLN A 346 -7.85 5.46 -11.56
C GLN A 346 -7.82 6.78 -12.33
N VAL A 347 -8.54 6.88 -13.46
CA VAL A 347 -8.58 8.10 -14.28
C VAL A 347 -9.16 9.27 -13.50
N GLU A 348 -10.21 9.04 -12.73
CA GLU A 348 -10.81 10.10 -11.91
C GLU A 348 -9.92 10.56 -10.76
N ALA A 349 -9.20 9.63 -10.14
CA ALA A 349 -8.25 9.97 -9.09
C ALA A 349 -7.08 10.81 -9.64
N SER A 350 -6.56 10.48 -10.82
CA SER A 350 -5.55 11.31 -11.51
C SER A 350 -6.10 12.70 -11.83
N ARG A 351 -7.31 12.79 -12.42
CA ARG A 351 -7.99 14.07 -12.69
C ARG A 351 -8.24 14.92 -11.46
N ALA A 352 -8.47 14.28 -10.31
CA ALA A 352 -8.66 14.93 -9.02
C ALA A 352 -7.33 15.20 -8.28
N HIS A 353 -6.18 14.94 -8.90
CA HIS A 353 -4.84 15.10 -8.31
C HIS A 353 -4.67 14.34 -6.99
N LEU A 354 -5.31 13.18 -6.90
CA LEU A 354 -5.20 12.25 -5.79
C LEU A 354 -3.99 11.33 -5.93
N PHE A 355 -3.30 11.33 -7.06
CA PHE A 355 -1.95 10.77 -7.16
C PHE A 355 -0.90 11.88 -7.00
N PRO A 356 0.37 11.53 -6.77
CA PRO A 356 1.42 12.52 -6.79
C PRO A 356 1.60 13.21 -8.13
N ALA A 357 2.19 14.40 -8.14
CA ALA A 357 2.09 15.39 -9.22
C ALA A 357 2.74 14.97 -10.55
N ASP A 358 3.53 13.91 -10.55
CA ASP A 358 4.21 13.38 -11.72
C ASP A 358 3.54 12.13 -12.31
N ASP A 359 2.44 11.65 -11.71
CA ASP A 359 1.69 10.46 -12.13
C ASP A 359 2.59 9.22 -12.38
N ARG A 360 3.78 9.17 -11.73
CA ARG A 360 4.84 8.19 -12.02
C ARG A 360 4.60 6.78 -11.40
N GLY A 361 3.41 6.24 -11.68
CA GLY A 361 3.21 4.82 -11.99
C GLY A 361 2.86 3.87 -10.85
N SER A 362 3.17 4.15 -9.59
CA SER A 362 2.88 3.17 -8.52
C SER A 362 1.39 3.15 -8.11
N LEU A 363 0.70 4.29 -8.26
CA LEU A 363 -0.75 4.45 -8.17
C LEU A 363 -1.39 3.73 -6.97
N MET A 364 -2.15 2.66 -7.23
CA MET A 364 -2.93 1.90 -6.24
C MET A 364 -2.10 0.92 -5.43
N ILE A 365 -0.92 0.53 -5.93
CA ILE A 365 -0.13 -0.57 -5.37
C ILE A 365 0.44 -0.21 -3.99
N PRO A 366 1.11 0.94 -3.77
CA PRO A 366 1.58 1.32 -2.44
C PRO A 366 0.47 1.46 -1.39
N PRO A 367 -0.65 2.18 -1.62
CA PRO A 367 -1.71 2.28 -0.61
C PRO A 367 -2.39 0.93 -0.33
N ALA A 368 -2.52 0.04 -1.33
CA ALA A 368 -3.05 -1.31 -1.10
C ALA A 368 -2.10 -2.13 -0.22
N ARG A 369 -0.79 -2.07 -0.50
CA ARG A 369 0.23 -2.72 0.31
C ARG A 369 0.22 -2.20 1.76
N LEU A 370 0.11 -0.89 1.95
CA LEU A 370 0.04 -0.28 3.28
C LEU A 370 -1.13 -0.84 4.10
N LEU A 371 -2.33 -0.90 3.52
CA LEU A 371 -3.49 -1.48 4.20
C LEU A 371 -3.28 -2.96 4.56
N MET A 372 -2.63 -3.75 3.71
CA MET A 372 -2.32 -5.16 4.01
C MET A 372 -1.26 -5.32 5.11
N VAL A 373 -0.43 -4.31 5.34
CA VAL A 373 0.54 -4.26 6.43
C VAL A 373 -0.16 -3.85 7.73
N GLU A 374 -1.01 -2.81 7.69
CA GLU A 374 -1.78 -2.31 8.83
C GLU A 374 -2.86 -3.28 9.31
N HIS A 375 -3.47 -4.03 8.38
CA HIS A 375 -4.52 -4.99 8.63
C HIS A 375 -4.09 -6.40 8.21
N PRO A 376 -3.32 -7.13 9.04
CA PRO A 376 -2.87 -8.50 8.74
C PRO A 376 -3.97 -9.47 8.31
N VAL A 377 -5.19 -9.29 8.80
CA VAL A 377 -6.36 -10.09 8.43
C VAL A 377 -6.77 -9.95 6.95
N MET A 378 -6.24 -8.96 6.22
CA MET A 378 -6.39 -8.82 4.76
C MET A 378 -5.41 -9.68 3.96
N ARG A 379 -4.60 -10.51 4.65
CA ARG A 379 -3.64 -11.46 4.06
C ARG A 379 -3.52 -12.73 4.93
N PRO A 380 -4.62 -13.45 5.20
CA PRO A 380 -4.63 -14.62 6.08
C PRO A 380 -3.71 -15.75 5.60
N ASP A 381 -3.36 -15.73 4.32
CA ASP A 381 -2.48 -16.69 3.65
C ASP A 381 -0.98 -16.35 3.76
N VAL A 382 -0.63 -15.15 4.25
CA VAL A 382 0.76 -14.68 4.35
C VAL A 382 1.15 -14.51 5.82
N PRO A 383 2.24 -15.15 6.29
CA PRO A 383 2.72 -15.00 7.66
C PRO A 383 3.03 -13.54 8.03
N ASP A 384 2.84 -13.20 9.31
CA ASP A 384 3.12 -11.85 9.88
C ASP A 384 4.60 -11.45 9.95
N THR A 385 5.46 -12.13 9.20
CA THR A 385 6.86 -11.75 9.03
C THR A 385 7.03 -10.49 8.17
N VAL A 386 5.97 -9.99 7.52
CA VAL A 386 5.95 -8.69 6.84
C VAL A 386 5.72 -7.58 7.86
N SER A 387 6.63 -7.46 8.82
CA SER A 387 6.58 -6.41 9.84
C SER A 387 7.33 -5.17 9.34
N THR A 388 6.75 -3.98 9.51
CA THR A 388 7.41 -2.69 9.24
C THR A 388 8.70 -2.53 10.03
N ASN A 389 8.81 -3.21 11.19
CA ASN A 389 9.93 -3.16 12.13
C ASN A 389 11.11 -4.09 11.78
N ALA A 390 11.07 -4.84 10.66
CA ALA A 390 12.20 -5.65 10.24
C ALA A 390 13.39 -4.75 9.83
N GLU A 391 14.58 -5.02 10.38
CA GLU A 391 15.81 -4.29 10.02
C GLU A 391 16.16 -4.44 8.51
N VAL A 392 15.61 -5.47 7.86
CA VAL A 392 15.74 -5.73 6.41
C VAL A 392 14.40 -6.28 5.88
N ILE A 393 13.77 -5.57 4.95
CA ILE A 393 12.64 -6.11 4.18
C ILE A 393 13.22 -7.03 3.11
N LEU A 394 12.81 -8.31 3.11
CA LEU A 394 13.30 -9.31 2.16
C LEU A 394 12.95 -8.92 0.72
N GLU A 395 13.87 -9.17 -0.22
CA GLU A 395 13.66 -8.93 -1.66
C GLU A 395 12.41 -9.64 -2.21
N SER A 396 11.98 -10.75 -1.58
CA SER A 396 10.77 -11.50 -1.90
C SER A 396 9.55 -10.98 -1.12
N ASP A 397 9.13 -9.74 -1.38
CA ASP A 397 7.88 -9.20 -0.84
C ASP A 397 6.67 -9.87 -1.54
N THR A 398 6.10 -10.89 -0.90
CA THR A 398 4.99 -11.68 -1.45
C THR A 398 3.74 -10.83 -1.70
N ILE A 399 3.47 -9.86 -0.81
CA ILE A 399 2.32 -8.98 -0.94
C ILE A 399 2.49 -8.09 -2.17
N LEU A 400 3.63 -7.41 -2.27
CA LEU A 400 3.94 -6.53 -3.39
C LEU A 400 3.95 -7.29 -4.72
N ASN A 401 4.53 -8.50 -4.74
CA ASN A 401 4.51 -9.35 -5.92
C ASN A 401 3.08 -9.66 -6.36
N SER A 402 2.21 -10.10 -5.45
CA SER A 402 0.81 -10.41 -5.80
C SER A 402 0.02 -9.19 -6.27
N LEU A 403 0.30 -7.99 -5.75
CA LEU A 403 -0.29 -6.73 -6.23
C LEU A 403 0.16 -6.41 -7.66
N CYS A 404 1.46 -6.53 -7.96
CA CYS A 404 1.98 -6.34 -9.32
C CYS A 404 1.44 -7.39 -10.29
N GLN A 405 1.29 -8.64 -9.85
CA GLN A 405 0.77 -9.74 -10.66
C GLN A 405 -0.72 -9.55 -10.99
N PHE A 406 -1.53 -9.14 -10.00
CA PHE A 406 -2.92 -8.78 -10.26
C PHE A 406 -3.03 -7.61 -11.23
N ASP A 407 -2.24 -6.55 -11.04
CA ASP A 407 -2.27 -5.37 -11.92
C ASP A 407 -2.00 -5.72 -13.39
N ILE A 408 -0.98 -6.53 -13.67
CA ILE A 408 -0.69 -6.91 -15.06
C ILE A 408 -1.78 -7.82 -15.64
N LEU A 409 -2.34 -8.75 -14.85
CA LEU A 409 -3.47 -9.60 -15.29
C LEU A 409 -4.70 -8.75 -15.60
N TYR A 410 -5.02 -7.77 -14.74
CA TYR A 410 -6.08 -6.79 -14.97
C TYR A 410 -5.90 -6.09 -16.32
N CYS A 411 -4.68 -5.65 -16.64
CA CYS A 411 -4.41 -4.99 -17.91
C CYS A 411 -4.63 -5.92 -19.12
N ILE A 412 -4.21 -7.18 -19.01
CA ILE A 412 -4.39 -8.18 -20.07
C ILE A 412 -5.88 -8.51 -20.24
N ILE A 413 -6.65 -8.64 -19.15
CA ILE A 413 -8.10 -8.90 -19.19
C ILE A 413 -8.84 -7.77 -19.90
N VAL A 414 -8.51 -6.52 -19.58
CA VAL A 414 -9.12 -5.36 -20.26
C VAL A 414 -8.74 -5.32 -21.74
N ALA A 415 -7.47 -5.55 -22.09
CA ALA A 415 -7.03 -5.56 -23.49
C ALA A 415 -7.66 -6.70 -24.30
N ALA A 416 -7.95 -7.84 -23.67
CA ALA A 416 -8.65 -8.95 -24.31
C ALA A 416 -10.16 -8.69 -24.50
N ASP A 417 -10.71 -7.69 -23.82
CA ASP A 417 -12.12 -7.32 -23.90
C ASP A 417 -12.33 -6.09 -24.80
N GLU A 418 -12.49 -6.33 -26.09
CA GLU A 418 -12.72 -5.33 -27.14
C GLU A 418 -14.14 -4.71 -27.13
N THR A 419 -14.92 -4.90 -26.07
CA THR A 419 -16.35 -4.53 -26.05
C THR A 419 -16.61 -3.06 -25.74
N HIS A 420 -15.72 -2.40 -25.01
CA HIS A 420 -15.88 -1.02 -24.54
C HIS A 420 -14.58 -0.22 -24.71
N ASP A 421 -14.63 1.07 -24.40
CA ASP A 421 -13.48 1.97 -24.51
C ASP A 421 -12.58 1.87 -23.24
N GLY A 422 -11.41 2.50 -23.30
CA GLY A 422 -10.60 2.79 -22.11
C GLY A 422 -9.59 1.71 -21.76
N ASP A 423 -8.44 1.79 -22.42
CA ASP A 423 -7.28 0.92 -22.17
C ASP A 423 -6.90 0.95 -20.68
N ALA A 424 -6.53 -0.22 -20.16
CA ALA A 424 -5.96 -0.32 -18.83
C ALA A 424 -4.58 0.34 -18.76
N TYR A 425 -4.16 0.69 -17.54
CA TYR A 425 -2.86 1.28 -17.28
C TYR A 425 -2.08 0.40 -16.30
N PRO A 426 -0.89 -0.11 -16.68
CA PRO A 426 -0.13 -1.04 -15.88
C PRO A 426 0.64 -0.30 -14.78
N ALA A 427 0.06 -0.18 -13.58
CA ALA A 427 0.75 0.41 -12.43
C ALA A 427 2.01 -0.38 -12.01
N SER A 428 2.01 -1.68 -12.31
CA SER A 428 3.17 -2.57 -12.12
C SER A 428 4.41 -2.16 -12.93
N SER A 429 4.27 -1.27 -13.93
CA SER A 429 5.41 -0.74 -14.71
C SER A 429 6.39 0.11 -13.89
N ALA A 430 5.94 0.66 -12.75
CA ALA A 430 6.78 1.39 -11.79
C ALA A 430 7.67 0.46 -10.94
N PHE A 431 7.47 -0.85 -11.04
CA PHE A 431 8.16 -1.86 -10.28
C PHE A 431 8.98 -2.77 -11.21
N LYS A 432 9.94 -3.48 -10.62
CA LYS A 432 10.78 -4.48 -11.31
C LYS A 432 9.89 -5.51 -12.01
N GLN A 433 10.16 -5.73 -13.30
CA GLN A 433 9.44 -6.71 -14.12
C GLN A 433 9.47 -8.13 -13.52
N ASP A 434 10.52 -8.49 -12.77
CA ASP A 434 10.63 -9.79 -12.09
C ASP A 434 9.46 -10.09 -11.13
N ARG A 435 8.76 -9.05 -10.63
CA ARG A 435 7.59 -9.24 -9.76
C ARG A 435 6.40 -9.84 -10.52
N THR A 436 6.27 -9.54 -11.80
CA THR A 436 5.16 -10.00 -12.66
C THR A 436 5.50 -11.26 -13.44
N TYR A 437 6.78 -11.58 -13.66
CA TYR A 437 7.18 -12.76 -14.44
C TYR A 437 6.55 -14.09 -14.03
N PRO A 438 6.41 -14.42 -12.73
CA PRO A 438 5.80 -15.69 -12.34
C PRO A 438 4.37 -15.84 -12.89
N ILE A 439 3.55 -14.79 -12.83
CA ILE A 439 2.16 -14.88 -13.29
C ILE A 439 2.06 -14.90 -14.82
N LEU A 440 2.94 -14.18 -15.51
CA LEU A 440 3.00 -14.19 -16.98
C LEU A 440 3.44 -15.55 -17.53
N THR A 441 4.40 -16.19 -16.84
CA THR A 441 4.86 -17.54 -17.18
C THR A 441 3.76 -18.57 -16.93
N ARG A 442 3.09 -18.47 -15.77
CA ARG A 442 1.97 -19.35 -15.46
C ARG A 442 0.84 -19.21 -16.48
N LEU A 443 0.49 -17.98 -16.86
CA LEU A 443 -0.56 -17.71 -17.83
C LEU A 443 -0.33 -18.45 -19.17
N ILE A 444 0.90 -18.53 -19.66
CA ILE A 444 1.19 -19.22 -20.93
C ILE A 444 1.30 -20.76 -20.77
N GLU A 445 1.61 -21.25 -19.56
CA GLU A 445 1.79 -22.69 -19.29
C GLU A 445 0.49 -23.38 -18.86
N ASP A 446 -0.41 -22.66 -18.19
CA ASP A 446 -1.63 -23.18 -17.56
C ASP A 446 -2.86 -22.85 -18.41
N GLU A 447 -3.32 -23.83 -19.20
CA GLU A 447 -4.49 -23.69 -20.07
C GLU A 447 -5.79 -23.49 -19.28
N GLU A 448 -5.95 -24.14 -18.12
CA GLU A 448 -7.14 -23.99 -17.28
C GLU A 448 -7.22 -22.57 -16.71
N MET A 449 -6.10 -22.03 -16.21
CA MET A 449 -5.99 -20.63 -15.79
C MET A 449 -6.38 -19.67 -16.91
N ARG A 450 -5.91 -19.90 -18.16
CA ARG A 450 -6.31 -19.04 -19.30
C ARG A 450 -7.81 -19.09 -19.55
N HIS A 451 -8.41 -20.28 -19.56
CA HIS A 451 -9.84 -20.42 -19.82
C HIS A 451 -10.71 -19.75 -18.76
N GLU A 452 -10.30 -19.81 -17.49
CA GLU A 452 -10.99 -19.13 -16.40
C GLU A 452 -10.81 -17.61 -16.44
N LEU A 453 -9.60 -17.14 -16.74
CA LEU A 453 -9.31 -15.71 -16.85
C LEU A 453 -9.96 -15.05 -18.08
N PHE A 454 -10.04 -15.77 -19.19
CA PHE A 454 -10.52 -15.24 -20.47
C PHE A 454 -11.66 -16.08 -21.05
N PRO A 455 -12.83 -16.13 -20.39
CA PRO A 455 -13.93 -16.99 -20.83
C PRO A 455 -14.34 -16.70 -22.27
N GLY A 456 -14.23 -17.70 -23.14
CA GLY A 456 -14.64 -17.61 -24.54
C GLY A 456 -13.68 -16.85 -25.46
N ARG A 457 -12.46 -16.56 -25.01
CA ARG A 457 -11.40 -15.97 -25.85
C ARG A 457 -10.46 -17.05 -26.37
N SER A 458 -9.96 -16.88 -27.60
CA SER A 458 -8.95 -17.78 -28.17
C SER A 458 -7.54 -17.40 -27.70
N ASP A 459 -6.59 -18.34 -27.81
CA ASP A 459 -5.17 -18.07 -27.52
C ASP A 459 -4.60 -16.94 -28.41
N PHE A 460 -5.11 -16.76 -29.64
CA PHE A 460 -4.80 -15.59 -30.48
C PHE A 460 -5.17 -14.26 -29.79
N GLN A 461 -6.39 -14.17 -29.25
CA GLN A 461 -6.87 -12.97 -28.56
C GLN A 461 -6.10 -12.72 -27.26
N VAL A 462 -5.81 -13.78 -26.51
CA VAL A 462 -5.00 -13.70 -25.27
C VAL A 462 -3.57 -13.26 -25.60
N ALA A 463 -2.95 -13.79 -26.66
CA ALA A 463 -1.62 -13.40 -27.10
C ALA A 463 -1.56 -11.94 -27.58
N ALA A 464 -2.59 -11.46 -28.28
CA ALA A 464 -2.71 -10.04 -28.67
C ALA A 464 -2.78 -9.12 -27.44
N ALA A 465 -3.67 -9.42 -26.49
CA ALA A 465 -3.83 -8.67 -25.26
C ALA A 465 -2.57 -8.68 -24.37
N LEU A 466 -1.91 -9.83 -24.28
CA LEU A 466 -0.66 -10.01 -23.55
C LEU A 466 0.45 -9.13 -24.12
N ASN A 467 0.59 -9.13 -25.45
CA ASN A 467 1.57 -8.28 -26.14
C ASN A 467 1.29 -6.79 -25.94
N GLU A 468 0.03 -6.37 -26.00
CA GLU A 468 -0.38 -4.99 -25.76
C GLU A 468 -0.07 -4.52 -24.34
N ALA A 469 -0.48 -5.30 -23.33
CA ALA A 469 -0.25 -4.98 -21.93
C ALA A 469 1.25 -4.88 -21.60
N ILE A 470 2.07 -5.84 -22.07
CA ILE A 470 3.53 -5.82 -21.85
C ILE A 470 4.19 -4.66 -22.60
N SER A 471 3.77 -4.38 -23.84
CA SER A 471 4.32 -3.26 -24.61
C SER A 471 4.01 -1.91 -23.96
N THR A 472 2.79 -1.76 -23.44
CA THR A 472 2.39 -0.57 -22.69
C THR A 472 3.18 -0.47 -21.39
N ALA A 473 3.32 -1.55 -20.63
CA ALA A 473 4.10 -1.56 -19.39
C ALA A 473 5.57 -1.19 -19.63
N LYS A 474 6.20 -1.71 -20.69
CA LYS A 474 7.56 -1.31 -21.09
C LYS A 474 7.67 0.17 -21.41
N ARG A 475 6.77 0.68 -22.25
CA ARG A 475 6.77 2.10 -22.63
C ARG A 475 6.61 3.01 -21.41
N GLN A 476 5.70 2.66 -20.51
CA GLN A 476 5.52 3.40 -19.25
C GLN A 476 6.74 3.26 -18.34
N SER A 477 7.36 2.08 -18.30
CA SER A 477 8.55 1.87 -17.47
C SER A 477 9.75 2.72 -17.89
N LEU A 478 9.88 3.02 -19.18
CA LEU A 478 10.91 3.91 -19.72
C LEU A 478 10.74 5.38 -19.29
N GLU A 479 9.53 5.78 -18.85
CA GLU A 479 9.30 7.10 -18.27
C GLU A 479 9.89 7.20 -16.84
N PHE A 480 10.20 6.06 -16.20
CA PHE A 480 10.95 6.01 -14.96
C PHE A 480 12.46 5.95 -15.23
N ASN A 481 13.24 6.71 -14.45
CA ASN A 481 14.70 6.84 -14.60
C ASN A 481 15.48 5.50 -14.62
N ASN A 482 14.87 4.39 -14.21
CA ASN A 482 15.51 3.08 -14.10
C ASN A 482 15.09 2.07 -15.19
N GLY A 483 14.01 2.31 -15.95
CA GLY A 483 13.57 1.41 -17.03
C GLY A 483 13.40 -0.05 -16.58
N TRP A 484 12.52 -0.30 -15.61
CA TRP A 484 12.35 -1.60 -14.94
C TRP A 484 11.90 -2.75 -15.82
N TRP A 485 11.45 -2.46 -17.04
CA TRP A 485 10.96 -3.43 -18.01
C TRP A 485 11.79 -3.34 -19.29
N TRP A 486 12.65 -4.33 -19.52
CA TRP A 486 13.68 -4.26 -20.59
C TRP A 486 13.57 -5.37 -21.65
N SER A 487 12.90 -6.49 -21.38
CA SER A 487 12.77 -7.58 -22.37
C SER A 487 11.54 -8.45 -22.13
N ASP A 488 10.98 -9.03 -23.19
CA ASP A 488 10.00 -10.12 -23.03
C ASP A 488 10.71 -11.35 -22.51
N HIS A 489 10.09 -12.04 -21.55
CA HIS A 489 10.54 -13.37 -21.17
C HIS A 489 10.50 -14.28 -22.41
N PRO A 490 11.55 -15.06 -22.73
CA PRO A 490 11.63 -15.81 -23.98
C PRO A 490 10.42 -16.70 -24.24
N ASN A 491 9.89 -17.37 -23.21
CA ASN A 491 8.70 -18.23 -23.33
C ASN A 491 7.44 -17.41 -23.63
N VAL A 492 7.26 -16.26 -22.99
CA VAL A 492 6.12 -15.36 -23.23
C VAL A 492 6.18 -14.82 -24.64
N ARG A 493 7.36 -14.44 -25.12
CA ARG A 493 7.55 -14.02 -26.51
C ARG A 493 7.28 -15.15 -27.51
N SER A 494 7.67 -16.38 -27.18
CA SER A 494 7.40 -17.55 -28.01
C SER A 494 5.90 -17.78 -28.17
N PHE A 495 5.15 -17.78 -27.06
CA PHE A 495 3.69 -17.90 -27.06
C PHE A 495 3.02 -16.81 -27.90
N ILE A 496 3.45 -15.55 -27.72
CA ILE A 496 2.94 -14.42 -28.51
C ILE A 496 3.18 -14.65 -30.01
N ASN A 497 4.40 -15.02 -30.41
CA ASN A 497 4.73 -15.24 -31.82
C ASN A 497 3.97 -16.43 -32.42
N GLU A 498 3.81 -17.51 -31.67
CA GLU A 498 3.11 -18.72 -32.11
C GLU A 498 1.64 -18.42 -32.43
N HIS A 499 0.95 -17.74 -31.51
CA HIS A 499 -0.49 -17.50 -31.63
C HIS A 499 -0.88 -16.21 -32.34
N GLN A 500 0.04 -15.27 -32.61
CA GLN A 500 -0.25 -14.10 -33.48
C GLN A 500 0.04 -14.36 -34.97
N SER A 501 0.65 -15.51 -35.30
CA SER A 501 0.97 -15.89 -36.68
C SER A 501 -0.12 -16.74 -37.36
N GLU A 502 -1.17 -17.11 -36.60
CA GLU A 502 -2.40 -17.77 -37.07
C GLU A 502 -3.44 -16.74 -37.53
#